data_AF-A0A6H5KIX9-F1
#
_entry.id   AF-A0A6H5KIX9-F1
#
_cell.length_a   1.000
_cell.length_b   1.000
_cell.length_c   1.000
_cell.angle_alpha   90.00
_cell.angle_beta   90.00
_cell.angle_gamma   90.00
#
_symmetry.space_group_name_H-M   'P 1'
#
loop_
_entity.id
_entity.type
_entity.pdbx_description
1 polymer ?
#
loop_
_entity_poly.entity_id
_entity_poly.type
_entity_poly.pdbx_seq_one_letter_code
_entity_poly.pdbx_strand_id
1 'polypeptide(L)'
;MMVALVHHSPDDDGRHETDAWVFVSSDPNHDFDFHTYAMDIILQYYITGDGRAATAGTPIPKVHIFTDGCAKQYKGKRNFHAVAKSLHRLDAILIHNFAVTSHFKGAHDGIGGLLKALLREAEKRGQRIHDTQAAADFLKAYAEAKEDGGGHFSTWSPYRIKRFHIKLLGHREIPRR
;
A
#
# COMPACT_ATOMS: atom_id res chain seq x y z
N MET A 1 -7.30 7.08 -4.62
CA MET A 1 -6.74 5.71 -4.41
C MET A 1 -5.22 5.76 -4.31
N MET A 2 -4.61 5.02 -3.37
CA MET A 2 -3.17 4.84 -3.21
C MET A 2 -2.84 3.34 -3.29
N VAL A 3 -1.68 3.01 -3.88
CA VAL A 3 -1.15 1.64 -3.91
C VAL A 3 0.22 1.64 -3.26
N ALA A 4 0.46 0.68 -2.37
CA ALA A 4 1.75 0.42 -1.76
C ALA A 4 2.14 -1.04 -1.97
N LEU A 5 3.42 -1.29 -2.23
CA LEU A 5 3.97 -2.63 -2.30
C LEU A 5 4.87 -2.86 -1.09
N VAL A 6 4.72 -4.02 -0.46
CA VAL A 6 5.56 -4.45 0.65
C VAL A 6 6.34 -5.66 0.17
N HIS A 7 7.63 -5.46 -0.04
CA HIS A 7 8.55 -6.54 -0.39
C HIS A 7 9.12 -7.15 0.88
N HIS A 8 8.96 -8.46 1.00
CA HIS A 8 9.56 -9.23 2.08
C HIS A 8 11.03 -9.53 1.77
N SER A 9 11.81 -9.77 2.81
CA SER A 9 13.14 -10.36 2.65
C SER A 9 13.04 -11.64 1.82
N PRO A 10 14.05 -11.95 0.98
CA PRO A 10 14.02 -13.16 0.19
C PRO A 10 13.94 -14.39 1.10
N ASP A 11 13.24 -15.43 0.64
CA ASP A 11 13.26 -16.75 1.27
C ASP A 11 14.63 -17.44 1.07
N ASP A 12 14.80 -18.63 1.63
CA ASP A 12 16.04 -19.43 1.52
C ASP A 12 16.40 -19.76 0.05
N ASP A 13 15.43 -19.73 -0.86
CA ASP A 13 15.59 -19.93 -2.30
C ASP A 13 15.91 -18.61 -3.05
N GLY A 14 16.05 -17.48 -2.35
CA GLY A 14 16.30 -16.17 -2.94
C GLY A 14 15.07 -15.51 -3.57
N ARG A 15 13.86 -16.03 -3.33
CA ARG A 15 12.62 -15.49 -3.91
C ARG A 15 12.05 -14.39 -3.04
N HIS A 16 11.66 -13.29 -3.67
CA HIS A 16 10.98 -12.19 -3.00
C HIS A 16 9.46 -12.36 -3.05
N GLU A 17 8.83 -12.45 -1.89
CA GLU A 17 7.38 -12.34 -1.78
C GLU A 17 6.98 -10.86 -1.68
N THR A 18 5.85 -10.51 -2.29
CA THR A 18 5.34 -9.13 -2.27
C THR A 18 3.87 -9.11 -1.89
N ASP A 19 3.50 -8.22 -0.98
CA ASP A 19 2.09 -7.92 -0.69
C ASP A 19 1.73 -6.59 -1.34
N ALA A 20 0.53 -6.50 -1.92
CA ALA A 20 0.01 -5.28 -2.51
C ALA A 20 -1.10 -4.72 -1.63
N TRP A 21 -0.96 -3.45 -1.24
CA TRP A 21 -1.94 -2.72 -0.44
C TRP A 21 -2.58 -1.62 -1.27
N VAL A 22 -3.90 -1.66 -1.39
CA VAL A 22 -4.72 -0.69 -2.11
C VAL A 22 -5.60 0.04 -1.11
N PHE A 23 -5.35 1.34 -0.96
CA PHE A 23 -6.18 2.23 -0.17
C PHE A 23 -7.14 2.99 -1.08
N VAL A 24 -8.42 2.67 -0.97
CA VAL A 24 -9.50 3.40 -1.62
C VAL A 24 -9.99 4.44 -0.60
N SER A 25 -10.00 5.71 -0.96
CA SER A 25 -10.39 6.78 -0.04
C SER A 25 -11.17 7.87 -0.76
N SER A 26 -12.07 8.50 0.01
CA SER A 26 -12.82 9.68 -0.39
C SER A 26 -12.03 10.97 -0.16
N ASP A 27 -10.86 10.92 0.48
CA ASP A 27 -9.97 12.07 0.56
C ASP A 27 -9.46 12.43 -0.85
N PRO A 28 -9.71 13.65 -1.36
CA PRO A 28 -9.23 14.05 -2.67
C PRO A 28 -7.73 14.37 -2.70
N ASN A 29 -7.14 14.71 -1.56
CA ASN A 29 -5.79 15.27 -1.49
C ASN A 29 -4.73 14.19 -1.32
N HIS A 30 -5.05 13.12 -0.61
CA HIS A 30 -4.10 12.03 -0.30
C HIS A 30 -2.75 12.60 0.17
N ASP A 31 -2.80 13.54 1.11
CA ASP A 31 -1.64 14.29 1.53
C ASP A 31 -0.75 13.51 2.52
N PHE A 32 0.18 14.21 3.16
CA PHE A 32 1.11 13.61 4.11
C PHE A 32 0.41 12.82 5.23
N ASP A 33 -0.71 13.34 5.77
CA ASP A 33 -1.39 12.68 6.90
C ASP A 33 -2.03 11.37 6.43
N PHE A 34 -2.61 11.37 5.22
CA PHE A 34 -3.12 10.16 4.59
C PHE A 34 -2.03 9.10 4.37
N HIS A 35 -0.90 9.50 3.77
CA HIS A 35 0.21 8.59 3.51
C HIS A 35 0.80 8.00 4.80
N THR A 36 0.94 8.84 5.84
CA THR A 36 1.45 8.40 7.14
C THR A 36 0.47 7.44 7.81
N TYR A 37 -0.84 7.71 7.73
CA TYR A 37 -1.85 6.84 8.30
C TYR A 37 -1.95 5.49 7.58
N ALA A 38 -1.91 5.51 6.24
CA ALA A 38 -1.85 4.27 5.45
C ALA A 38 -0.61 3.44 5.79
N MET A 39 0.54 4.10 5.97
CA MET A 39 1.77 3.44 6.42
C MET A 39 1.62 2.85 7.83
N ASP A 40 1.03 3.58 8.78
CA ASP A 40 0.78 3.10 10.13
C ASP A 40 -0.11 1.84 10.13
N ILE A 41 -1.13 1.76 9.26
CA ILE A 41 -1.97 0.58 9.10
C ILE A 41 -1.16 -0.63 8.61
N ILE A 42 -0.32 -0.44 7.57
CA ILE A 42 0.55 -1.49 7.05
C ILE A 42 1.49 -1.99 8.16
N LEU A 43 2.13 -1.06 8.87
CA LEU A 43 3.10 -1.40 9.90
C LEU A 43 2.45 -2.11 11.08
N GLN A 44 1.30 -1.64 11.55
CA GLN A 44 0.53 -2.33 12.58
C GLN A 44 0.17 -3.76 12.15
N TYR A 45 -0.29 -3.97 10.92
CA TYR A 45 -0.61 -5.30 10.40
C TYR A 45 0.57 -6.28 10.53
N TYR A 46 1.79 -5.84 10.19
CA TYR A 46 2.98 -6.69 10.28
C TYR A 46 3.57 -6.78 11.69
N ILE A 47 3.37 -5.79 12.56
CA ILE A 47 3.96 -5.75 13.90
C ILE A 47 3.07 -6.42 14.96
N THR A 48 1.74 -6.31 14.87
CA THR A 48 0.85 -6.68 15.99
C THR A 48 0.10 -8.00 15.83
N GLY A 49 0.05 -8.67 14.66
CA GLY A 49 -0.69 -9.92 14.57
C GLY A 49 -0.68 -10.65 13.22
N ASP A 50 -1.54 -10.26 12.29
CA ASP A 50 -1.88 -11.06 11.11
C ASP A 50 -0.71 -11.21 10.11
N GLY A 51 0.09 -10.15 9.93
CA GLY A 51 1.32 -10.23 9.13
C GLY A 51 2.48 -10.89 9.88
N ARG A 52 2.44 -10.92 11.22
CA ARG A 52 3.47 -11.54 12.06
C ARG A 52 3.39 -13.06 12.06
N ALA A 53 2.18 -13.61 11.95
CA ALA A 53 1.98 -15.03 11.67
C ALA A 53 2.58 -15.44 10.31
N ALA A 54 2.53 -14.54 9.33
CA ALA A 54 3.18 -14.74 8.03
C ALA A 54 4.71 -14.64 8.07
N THR A 55 5.27 -13.87 9.02
CA THR A 55 6.72 -13.76 9.25
C THR A 55 7.22 -14.70 10.36
N ALA A 56 6.42 -15.70 10.76
CA ALA A 56 6.73 -16.68 11.82
C ALA A 56 7.14 -16.05 13.17
N GLY A 57 6.61 -14.87 13.50
CA GLY A 57 6.96 -14.16 14.74
C GLY A 57 8.29 -13.42 14.69
N THR A 58 8.94 -13.35 13.53
CA THR A 58 10.22 -12.65 13.37
C THR A 58 10.00 -11.14 13.59
N PRO A 59 10.77 -10.52 14.51
CA PRO A 59 10.78 -9.06 14.66
C PRO A 59 11.09 -8.37 13.33
N ILE A 60 10.52 -7.20 13.10
CA ILE A 60 10.81 -6.39 11.92
C ILE A 60 11.78 -5.28 12.35
N PRO A 61 13.09 -5.52 12.33
CA PRO A 61 14.05 -4.59 12.92
C PRO A 61 14.16 -3.29 12.11
N LYS A 62 13.79 -3.33 10.83
CA LYS A 62 14.03 -2.24 9.89
C LYS A 62 12.94 -2.18 8.81
N VAL A 63 12.48 -0.98 8.52
CA VAL A 63 11.49 -0.68 7.48
C VAL A 63 12.08 0.36 6.56
N HIS A 64 12.07 0.10 5.25
CA HIS A 64 12.46 1.08 4.23
C HIS A 64 11.21 1.66 3.57
N ILE A 65 11.05 2.97 3.67
CA ILE A 65 10.05 3.72 2.91
C ILE A 65 10.77 4.36 1.72
N PHE A 66 10.16 4.25 0.54
CA PHE A 66 10.63 4.92 -0.67
C PHE A 66 9.55 5.89 -1.14
N THR A 67 9.91 7.16 -1.32
CA THR A 67 9.00 8.17 -1.86
C THR A 67 9.62 8.95 -3.00
N ASP A 68 8.80 9.21 -4.01
CA ASP A 68 9.13 10.03 -5.17
C ASP A 68 8.67 11.49 -4.96
N GLY A 69 9.30 12.45 -5.66
CA GLY A 69 8.99 13.88 -5.51
C GLY A 69 9.67 14.54 -4.30
N CYS A 70 10.92 14.13 -4.03
CA CYS A 70 11.73 14.48 -2.87
C CYS A 70 11.69 15.97 -2.46
N ALA A 71 11.78 16.93 -3.38
CA ALA A 71 12.09 18.32 -2.99
C ALA A 71 11.11 18.93 -1.97
N LYS A 72 9.80 18.67 -2.09
CA LYS A 72 8.79 19.16 -1.13
C LYS A 72 8.67 18.25 0.10
N GLN A 73 8.83 16.94 -0.09
CA GLN A 73 8.75 15.95 0.99
C GLN A 73 9.95 16.02 1.93
N TYR A 74 11.16 16.10 1.40
CA TYR A 74 12.40 16.25 2.13
C TYR A 74 12.44 17.56 2.92
N LYS A 75 11.91 18.66 2.38
CA LYS A 75 11.78 19.93 3.14
C LYS A 75 10.66 19.89 4.20
N GLY A 76 9.83 18.84 4.18
CA GLY A 76 8.70 18.68 5.10
C GLY A 76 9.15 18.17 6.47
N LYS A 77 9.08 19.04 7.49
CA LYS A 77 9.37 18.69 8.90
C LYS A 77 8.58 17.46 9.39
N ARG A 78 7.40 17.22 8.83
CA ARG A 78 6.51 16.12 9.22
C ARG A 78 7.08 14.73 8.90
N ASN A 79 7.80 14.55 7.78
CA ASN A 79 8.45 13.28 7.45
C ASN A 79 9.54 12.92 8.48
N PHE A 80 10.39 13.88 8.84
CA PHE A 80 11.40 13.67 9.88
C PHE A 80 10.78 13.40 11.25
N HIS A 81 9.68 14.08 11.58
CA HIS A 81 8.94 13.81 12.80
C HIS A 81 8.39 12.38 12.85
N ALA A 82 7.84 11.88 11.74
CA ALA A 82 7.34 10.51 11.63
C ALA A 82 8.48 9.49 11.81
N VAL A 83 9.62 9.69 11.15
CA VAL A 83 10.82 8.85 11.31
C VAL A 83 11.35 8.88 12.76
N ALA A 84 11.46 10.07 13.36
CA ALA A 84 11.95 10.20 14.73
C ALA A 84 11.03 9.48 15.75
N LYS A 85 9.71 9.49 15.51
CA LYS A 85 8.74 8.80 16.37
C LYS A 85 8.57 7.32 16.07
N SER A 86 9.12 6.79 14.97
CA SER A 86 8.85 5.41 14.55
C SER A 86 9.40 4.39 15.56
N LEU A 87 10.61 4.62 16.08
CA LEU A 87 11.26 3.74 17.05
C LEU A 87 10.42 3.57 18.32
N HIS A 88 9.85 4.66 18.84
CA HIS A 88 8.99 4.63 20.02
C HIS A 88 7.66 3.92 19.80
N ARG A 89 7.19 3.85 18.54
CA ARG A 89 5.86 3.34 18.21
C ARG A 89 5.85 1.88 17.77
N LEU A 90 6.94 1.42 17.16
CA LEU A 90 6.93 0.23 16.32
C LEU A 90 8.02 -0.79 16.67
N ASP A 91 8.91 -0.47 17.63
CA ASP A 91 10.12 -1.27 17.93
C ASP A 91 10.93 -1.61 16.67
N ALA A 92 10.95 -0.68 15.70
CA ALA A 92 11.53 -0.85 14.38
C ALA A 92 12.22 0.45 13.93
N ILE A 93 13.37 0.32 13.27
CA ILE A 93 14.08 1.44 12.65
C ILE A 93 13.40 1.78 11.32
N LEU A 94 12.88 2.99 11.19
CA LEU A 94 12.34 3.48 9.93
C LEU A 94 13.42 4.22 9.14
N ILE A 95 13.65 3.82 7.90
CA ILE A 95 14.55 4.49 6.95
C ILE A 95 13.71 5.04 5.81
N HIS A 96 13.65 6.36 5.70
CA HIS A 96 12.92 7.04 4.62
C HIS A 96 13.89 7.49 3.52
N ASN A 97 13.77 6.84 2.36
CA ASN A 97 14.54 7.10 1.16
C ASN A 97 13.76 8.04 0.24
N PHE A 98 14.35 9.17 -0.09
CA PHE A 98 13.75 10.18 -0.96
C PHE A 98 14.45 10.15 -2.33
N ALA A 99 13.69 9.98 -3.42
CA ALA A 99 14.23 10.14 -4.77
C ALA A 99 13.68 11.38 -5.49
N VAL A 100 14.46 11.79 -6.49
CA VAL A 100 14.08 12.83 -7.45
C VAL A 100 12.85 12.37 -8.23
N THR A 101 11.97 13.31 -8.56
CA THR A 101 10.71 13.08 -9.30
C THR A 101 10.89 12.06 -10.45
N SER A 102 9.98 11.10 -10.54
CA SER A 102 9.90 10.00 -11.51
C SER A 102 10.97 8.90 -11.41
N HIS A 103 11.80 8.86 -10.36
CA HIS A 103 12.87 7.85 -10.24
C HIS A 103 12.47 6.60 -9.45
N PHE A 104 11.31 6.61 -8.78
CA PHE A 104 10.75 5.43 -8.11
C PHE A 104 9.48 4.90 -8.78
N LYS A 105 9.23 5.22 -10.06
CA LYS A 105 8.10 4.62 -10.77
C LYS A 105 8.28 3.11 -10.88
N GLY A 106 7.23 2.36 -10.62
CA GLY A 106 7.32 0.91 -10.56
C GLY A 106 5.98 0.19 -10.63
N ALA A 107 5.98 -1.07 -10.20
CA ALA A 107 4.81 -1.93 -10.28
C ALA A 107 3.58 -1.37 -9.56
N HIS A 108 3.75 -0.56 -8.51
CA HIS A 108 2.65 0.11 -7.82
C HIS A 108 1.88 1.10 -8.71
N ASP A 109 2.57 1.82 -9.61
CA ASP A 109 1.93 2.70 -10.59
C ASP A 109 1.11 1.90 -11.61
N GLY A 110 1.66 0.78 -12.06
CA GLY A 110 1.01 -0.15 -12.98
C GLY A 110 -0.28 -0.72 -12.39
N ILE A 111 -0.21 -1.23 -11.16
CA ILE A 111 -1.37 -1.72 -10.39
C ILE A 111 -2.39 -0.59 -10.21
N GLY A 112 -1.95 0.60 -9.80
CA GLY A 112 -2.85 1.75 -9.65
C GLY A 112 -3.55 2.16 -10.96
N GLY A 113 -2.85 2.07 -12.09
CA GLY A 113 -3.42 2.31 -13.42
C GLY A 113 -4.43 1.25 -13.83
N LEU A 114 -4.11 -0.02 -13.60
CA LEU A 114 -4.98 -1.16 -13.90
C LEU A 114 -6.28 -1.11 -13.09
N LEU A 115 -6.22 -0.89 -11.79
CA LEU A 115 -7.40 -0.78 -10.92
C LEU A 115 -8.33 0.33 -11.39
N LYS A 116 -7.78 1.49 -11.77
CA LYS A 116 -8.57 2.59 -12.37
C LYS A 116 -9.18 2.20 -13.72
N ALA A 117 -8.48 1.42 -14.53
CA ALA A 117 -9.03 0.90 -15.79
C ALA A 117 -10.19 -0.07 -15.52
N LEU A 118 -10.04 -0.99 -14.56
CA LEU A 118 -11.09 -1.94 -14.19
C LEU A 118 -12.37 -1.25 -13.73
N LEU A 119 -12.26 -0.24 -12.87
CA LEU A 119 -13.41 0.55 -12.41
C LEU A 119 -14.11 1.22 -13.61
N ARG A 120 -13.35 1.85 -14.52
CA ARG A 120 -13.90 2.50 -15.73
C ARG A 120 -14.58 1.50 -16.67
N GLU A 121 -14.00 0.31 -16.85
CA GLU A 121 -14.59 -0.73 -17.70
C GLU A 121 -15.87 -1.32 -17.09
N ALA A 122 -15.95 -1.44 -15.77
CA ALA A 122 -17.17 -1.84 -15.09
C ALA A 122 -18.30 -0.82 -15.30
N GLU A 123 -18.00 0.48 -15.17
CA GLU A 123 -18.96 1.54 -15.45
C GLU A 123 -19.45 1.52 -16.90
N LYS A 124 -18.55 1.33 -17.87
CA LYS A 124 -18.92 1.19 -19.30
C LYS A 124 -19.85 0.00 -19.56
N ARG A 125 -19.77 -1.06 -18.75
CA ARG A 125 -20.64 -2.24 -18.82
C ARG A 125 -21.95 -2.08 -18.06
N GLY A 126 -22.23 -0.89 -17.53
CA GLY A 126 -23.47 -0.57 -16.83
C GLY A 126 -23.43 -0.82 -15.32
N GLN A 127 -22.29 -1.21 -14.75
CA GLN A 127 -22.15 -1.35 -13.30
C GLN A 127 -21.90 0.01 -12.65
N ARG A 128 -22.82 0.45 -11.79
CA ARG A 128 -22.75 1.78 -11.19
C ARG A 128 -21.76 1.84 -10.01
N ILE A 129 -20.65 2.56 -10.18
CA ILE A 129 -19.63 2.81 -9.14
C ILE A 129 -19.70 4.28 -8.72
N HIS A 130 -20.65 4.60 -7.86
CA HIS A 130 -21.02 5.99 -7.57
C HIS A 130 -20.26 6.62 -6.39
N ASP A 131 -19.57 5.81 -5.59
CA ASP A 131 -18.82 6.28 -4.45
C ASP A 131 -17.59 5.39 -4.15
N THR A 132 -16.84 5.81 -3.13
CA THR A 132 -15.61 5.14 -2.69
C THR A 132 -15.88 3.74 -2.12
N GLN A 133 -17.05 3.53 -1.49
CA GLN A 133 -17.44 2.24 -0.91
C GLN A 133 -17.71 1.23 -2.04
N ALA A 134 -18.52 1.60 -3.02
CA ALA A 134 -18.83 0.79 -4.20
C ALA A 134 -17.54 0.44 -4.98
N ALA A 135 -16.60 1.39 -5.09
CA ALA A 135 -15.30 1.12 -5.71
C ALA A 135 -14.48 0.10 -4.91
N ALA A 136 -14.45 0.21 -3.58
CA ALA A 136 -13.73 -0.74 -2.73
C ALA A 136 -14.35 -2.14 -2.78
N ASP A 137 -15.68 -2.24 -2.73
CA ASP A 137 -16.39 -3.52 -2.76
C ASP A 137 -16.25 -4.21 -4.11
N PHE A 138 -16.34 -3.45 -5.21
CA PHE A 138 -16.05 -3.97 -6.55
C PHE A 138 -14.63 -4.56 -6.64
N LEU A 139 -13.62 -3.83 -6.17
CA LEU A 139 -12.24 -4.29 -6.23
C LEU A 139 -12.00 -5.52 -5.34
N LYS A 140 -12.65 -5.62 -4.18
CA LYS A 140 -12.56 -6.80 -3.30
C LYS A 140 -13.14 -8.04 -3.97
N ALA A 141 -14.37 -7.92 -4.49
CA ALA A 141 -15.01 -9.02 -5.21
C ALA A 141 -14.19 -9.45 -6.43
N TYR A 142 -13.58 -8.49 -7.14
CA TYR A 142 -12.69 -8.78 -8.25
C TYR A 142 -11.43 -9.55 -7.79
N ALA A 143 -10.82 -9.16 -6.67
CA ALA A 143 -9.64 -9.81 -6.12
C ALA A 143 -9.93 -11.25 -5.66
N GLU A 144 -11.03 -11.45 -4.93
CA GLU A 144 -11.50 -12.77 -4.46
C GLU A 144 -11.74 -13.73 -5.64
N ALA A 145 -12.45 -13.28 -6.68
CA ALA A 145 -12.70 -14.08 -7.87
C ALA A 145 -11.42 -14.48 -8.64
N LYS A 146 -10.34 -13.70 -8.53
CA LYS A 146 -9.05 -14.03 -9.13
C LYS A 146 -8.26 -15.04 -8.31
N GLU A 147 -8.34 -14.96 -6.98
CA GLU A 147 -7.75 -15.94 -6.08
C GLU A 147 -8.40 -17.32 -6.24
N ASP A 148 -9.73 -17.38 -6.27
CA ASP A 148 -10.50 -18.64 -6.45
C ASP A 148 -10.28 -19.29 -7.82
N GLY A 149 -10.07 -18.48 -8.87
CA GLY A 149 -9.79 -18.95 -10.21
C GLY A 149 -8.37 -19.48 -10.44
N GLY A 150 -7.54 -19.58 -9.39
CA GLY A 150 -6.13 -19.97 -9.49
C GLY A 150 -5.26 -18.93 -10.22
N GLY A 151 -5.77 -17.72 -10.44
CA GLY A 151 -5.06 -16.64 -11.10
C GLY A 151 -4.06 -16.00 -10.16
N HIS A 152 -2.77 -16.12 -10.45
CA HIS A 152 -1.78 -15.31 -9.76
C HIS A 152 -1.89 -13.84 -10.19
N PHE A 153 -1.89 -12.93 -9.22
CA PHE A 153 -1.70 -11.49 -9.41
C PHE A 153 -0.35 -11.13 -10.08
N SER A 154 0.50 -12.13 -10.39
CA SER A 154 1.76 -12.00 -11.12
C SER A 154 1.62 -11.46 -12.55
N THR A 155 0.40 -11.40 -13.10
CA THR A 155 0.17 -10.73 -14.40
C THR A 155 0.13 -9.20 -14.26
N TRP A 156 0.06 -8.67 -13.03
CA TRP A 156 -0.15 -7.24 -12.76
C TRP A 156 1.15 -6.53 -12.40
N SER A 157 2.21 -7.30 -12.17
CA SER A 157 3.47 -6.87 -11.62
C SER A 157 4.53 -7.90 -11.97
N PRO A 158 5.78 -7.50 -12.27
CA PRO A 158 6.90 -8.44 -12.38
C PRO A 158 7.16 -9.22 -11.07
N TYR A 159 6.57 -8.77 -9.96
CA TYR A 159 6.64 -9.44 -8.67
C TYR A 159 5.51 -10.46 -8.50
N ARG A 160 5.82 -11.58 -7.87
CA ARG A 160 4.81 -12.52 -7.38
C ARG A 160 4.10 -11.90 -6.19
N ILE A 161 2.92 -11.33 -6.43
CA ILE A 161 2.07 -10.80 -5.37
C ILE A 161 1.42 -11.99 -4.64
N LYS A 162 1.71 -12.14 -3.36
CA LYS A 162 1.20 -13.21 -2.50
C LYS A 162 -0.14 -12.83 -1.87
N ARG A 163 -0.28 -11.58 -1.42
CA ARG A 163 -1.52 -11.06 -0.84
C ARG A 163 -1.91 -9.74 -1.47
N PHE A 164 -3.22 -9.57 -1.68
CA PHE A 164 -3.81 -8.35 -2.19
C PHE A 164 -4.78 -7.76 -1.16
N HIS A 165 -4.35 -6.71 -0.46
CA HIS A 165 -5.13 -6.07 0.59
C HIS A 165 -5.84 -4.84 0.04
N ILE A 166 -7.17 -4.81 0.13
CA ILE A 166 -7.97 -3.63 -0.21
C ILE A 166 -8.57 -3.04 1.06
N LYS A 167 -8.21 -1.79 1.36
CA LYS A 167 -8.69 -1.04 2.52
C LYS A 167 -9.46 0.20 2.05
N LEU A 168 -10.66 0.37 2.58
CA LEU A 168 -11.41 1.61 2.48
C LEU A 168 -11.00 2.51 3.63
N LEU A 169 -10.68 3.78 3.34
CA LEU A 169 -10.40 4.81 4.33
C LEU A 169 -11.32 6.00 4.12
N GLY A 170 -12.19 6.27 5.09
CA GLY A 170 -13.03 7.45 5.07
C GLY A 170 -12.21 8.72 5.37
N HIS A 171 -12.56 9.86 4.75
CA HIS A 171 -11.89 11.14 5.00
C HIS A 171 -11.80 11.51 6.50
N ARG A 172 -12.82 11.15 7.30
CA ARG A 172 -12.89 11.44 8.75
C ARG A 172 -12.06 10.51 9.61
N GLU A 173 -11.62 9.37 9.08
CA GLU A 173 -10.82 8.37 9.80
C GLU A 173 -9.33 8.72 9.79
N ILE A 174 -8.90 9.61 8.89
CA ILE A 174 -7.50 10.02 8.75
C ILE A 174 -7.20 11.08 9.82
N PRO A 175 -6.32 10.80 10.80
CA PRO A 175 -5.97 11.77 11.82
C PRO A 175 -5.17 12.92 11.20
N ARG A 176 -5.72 14.14 11.23
CA ARG A 176 -5.03 15.35 10.77
C ARG A 176 -4.14 15.90 11.88
N ARG A 177 -2.87 16.16 11.60
CA ARG A 177 -1.88 16.68 12.56
C ARG A 177 -1.22 17.98 12.12
#